data_AF-A0A3D5KP30-F1
#
_entry.id   AF-A0A3D5KP30-F1
#
_cell.length_a   1.000
_cell.length_b   1.000
_cell.length_c   1.000
_cell.angle_alpha   90.00
_cell.angle_beta   90.00
_cell.angle_gamma   90.00
#
_symmetry.space_group_name_H-M   'P 1'
#
loop_
_entity.id
_entity.type
_entity.pdbx_description
1 polymer ?
#
loop_
_entity_poly.entity_id
_entity_poly.type
_entity_poly.pdbx_seq_one_letter_code
_entity_poly.pdbx_strand_id
1 'polypeptide(L)'
;MGLIDYAWALSLQKDDTKVKIIEDLTIDQPLLKADDLGFTIKLATPKFLEDGSVNFMGYDFDNNIAGKVRIGRLFRASIFHLSTHTLLPFSDQKNFLKKSDSNVEAFVKSLITDTYVNAYLQAKCPSSLIDTAYANAFAFQKIKLPSRI
;
A
#
# COMPACT_ATOMS: atom_id res chain seq x y z
N MET A 1 19.46 -9.30 3.25
CA MET A 1 17.99 -9.44 3.40
C MET A 1 17.37 -8.98 2.10
N GLY A 2 16.63 -9.85 1.41
CA GLY A 2 15.96 -9.51 0.14
C GLY A 2 14.73 -8.60 0.36
N LEU A 3 14.12 -8.13 -0.74
CA LEU A 3 12.93 -7.26 -0.67
C LEU A 3 11.74 -7.98 -0.03
N ILE A 4 11.52 -9.25 -0.37
CA ILE A 4 10.49 -10.10 0.23
C ILE A 4 10.74 -10.36 1.71
N ASP A 5 11.98 -10.67 2.11
CA ASP A 5 12.32 -10.85 3.52
C ASP A 5 12.01 -9.58 4.33
N TYR A 6 12.31 -8.42 3.74
CA TYR A 6 12.01 -7.15 4.36
C TYR A 6 10.49 -6.90 4.45
N ALA A 7 9.74 -7.22 3.40
CA ALA A 7 8.28 -7.15 3.43
C ALA A 7 7.69 -8.03 4.55
N TRP A 8 8.18 -9.26 4.70
CA TRP A 8 7.77 -10.16 5.78
C TRP A 8 8.10 -9.63 7.17
N ALA A 9 9.28 -9.03 7.35
CA ALA A 9 9.65 -8.39 8.61
C ALA A 9 8.66 -7.27 9.00
N LEU A 10 8.20 -6.49 8.01
CA LEU A 10 7.27 -5.37 8.19
C LEU A 10 5.79 -5.78 8.29
N SER A 11 5.39 -6.88 7.66
CA SER A 11 3.99 -7.33 7.59
C SER A 11 3.37 -7.45 8.99
N LEU A 12 2.16 -6.91 9.18
CA LEU A 12 1.41 -7.08 10.43
C LEU A 12 0.69 -8.44 10.51
N GLN A 13 0.45 -9.07 9.36
CA GLN A 13 -0.05 -10.43 9.29
C GLN A 13 1.15 -11.38 9.35
N LYS A 14 1.28 -12.08 10.49
CA LYS A 14 2.38 -13.00 10.78
C LYS A 14 2.06 -14.45 10.42
N ASP A 15 0.82 -14.75 10.07
CA ASP A 15 0.39 -16.06 9.60
C ASP A 15 0.62 -16.18 8.09
N ASP A 16 1.67 -16.92 7.71
CA ASP A 16 2.07 -17.15 6.32
C ASP A 16 1.14 -18.10 5.56
N THR A 17 0.24 -18.79 6.27
CA THR A 17 -0.82 -19.58 5.66
C THR A 17 -2.00 -18.71 5.19
N LYS A 18 -2.15 -17.51 5.75
CA LYS A 18 -3.23 -16.58 5.43
C LYS A 18 -2.84 -15.47 4.47
N VAL A 19 -1.55 -15.16 4.36
CA VAL A 19 -1.06 -14.14 3.44
C VAL A 19 0.14 -14.64 2.64
N LYS A 20 0.09 -14.41 1.34
CA LYS A 20 1.21 -14.61 0.43
C LYS A 20 1.73 -13.25 0.00
N ILE A 21 3.04 -13.01 0.10
CA ILE A 21 3.69 -11.80 -0.40
C ILE A 21 4.57 -12.18 -1.60
N ILE A 22 4.35 -11.54 -2.74
CA ILE A 22 5.13 -11.77 -3.97
C ILE A 22 5.52 -10.45 -4.64
N GLU A 23 6.64 -10.47 -5.34
CA GLU A 23 7.00 -9.41 -6.29
C GLU A 23 6.34 -9.68 -7.65
N ASP A 24 5.89 -8.61 -8.29
CA ASP A 24 5.29 -8.68 -9.63
C ASP A 24 5.86 -7.53 -10.48
N LEU A 25 6.70 -7.88 -11.45
CA LEU A 25 7.37 -6.90 -12.33
C LEU A 25 6.40 -6.22 -13.30
N THR A 26 5.18 -6.76 -13.45
CA THR A 26 4.19 -6.28 -14.43
C THR A 26 3.28 -5.19 -13.88
N ILE A 27 3.30 -4.96 -12.56
CA ILE A 27 2.43 -3.97 -11.91
C ILE A 27 3.21 -2.72 -11.51
N ASP A 28 2.56 -1.58 -11.67
CA ASP A 28 3.11 -0.28 -11.26
C ASP A 28 2.62 0.18 -9.89
N GLN A 29 1.70 -0.55 -9.25
CA GLN A 29 1.21 -0.25 -7.90
C GLN A 29 1.09 -1.56 -7.12
N PRO A 30 1.33 -1.54 -5.80
CA PRO A 30 1.12 -2.71 -4.97
C PRO A 30 -0.37 -3.03 -4.91
N LEU A 31 -0.71 -4.31 -4.87
CA LEU A 31 -2.10 -4.79 -4.90
C LEU A 31 -2.33 -5.79 -3.79
N LEU A 32 -3.49 -5.70 -3.16
CA LEU A 32 -4.03 -6.75 -2.30
C LEU A 32 -5.14 -7.48 -3.06
N LYS A 33 -5.00 -8.80 -3.18
CA LYS A 33 -6.04 -9.69 -3.69
C LYS A 33 -6.50 -10.61 -2.57
N ALA A 34 -7.80 -10.85 -2.48
CA ALA A 34 -8.38 -11.86 -1.61
C ALA A 34 -8.91 -13.01 -2.48
N ASP A 35 -8.59 -14.24 -2.11
CA ASP A 35 -9.10 -15.47 -2.72
C ASP A 35 -9.69 -16.40 -1.64
N ASP A 36 -10.05 -17.63 -1.99
CA ASP A 36 -10.68 -18.57 -1.05
C ASP A 36 -9.68 -19.17 -0.04
N LEU A 37 -8.37 -18.99 -0.29
CA LEU A 37 -7.28 -19.49 0.54
C LEU A 37 -6.71 -18.41 1.46
N GLY A 38 -6.94 -17.13 1.15
CA GLY A 38 -6.56 -16.00 1.99
C GLY A 38 -6.27 -14.75 1.17
N PHE A 39 -5.14 -14.12 1.47
CA PHE A 39 -4.71 -12.86 0.86
C PHE A 39 -3.41 -13.04 0.07
N THR A 40 -3.31 -12.36 -1.07
CA THR A 40 -2.06 -12.19 -1.80
C THR A 40 -1.73 -10.71 -1.92
N ILE A 41 -0.62 -10.29 -1.32
CA ILE A 41 -0.01 -8.98 -1.51
C ILE A 41 0.99 -9.10 -2.66
N LYS A 42 0.73 -8.35 -3.74
CA LYS A 42 1.66 -8.18 -4.84
C LYS A 42 2.38 -6.86 -4.70
N LEU A 43 3.71 -6.89 -4.72
CA LEU A 43 4.57 -5.73 -4.62
C LEU A 43 5.11 -5.35 -5.99
N ALA A 44 5.01 -4.07 -6.32
CA ALA A 44 5.72 -3.51 -7.45
C ALA A 44 7.23 -3.51 -7.15
N THR A 45 8.06 -3.68 -8.17
CA THR A 45 9.52 -3.60 -8.06
C THR A 45 10.00 -2.27 -8.65
N PRO A 46 10.99 -1.59 -8.03
CA PRO A 46 11.61 -0.41 -8.61
C PRO A 46 12.21 -0.70 -9.99
N LYS A 47 11.96 0.19 -10.96
CA LYS A 47 12.45 0.10 -12.34
C LYS A 47 13.52 1.16 -12.57
N PHE A 48 14.70 0.76 -13.04
CA PHE A 48 15.72 1.72 -13.46
C PHE A 48 15.38 2.28 -14.84
N LEU A 49 15.41 3.60 -14.98
CA LEU A 49 15.16 4.30 -16.23
C LEU A 49 16.47 4.56 -16.99
N GLU A 50 16.36 4.86 -18.29
CA GLU A 50 17.53 5.12 -19.17
C GLU A 50 18.35 6.32 -18.72
N ASP A 51 17.72 7.31 -18.10
CA ASP A 51 18.37 8.51 -17.54
C ASP A 51 19.10 8.25 -16.21
N GLY A 52 19.08 7.01 -15.73
CA GLY A 52 19.71 6.58 -14.48
C GLY A 52 18.86 6.84 -13.23
N SER A 53 17.66 7.42 -13.36
CA SER A 53 16.70 7.54 -12.27
C SER A 53 15.99 6.20 -11.99
N VAL A 54 15.21 6.16 -10.89
CA VAL A 54 14.46 4.98 -10.47
C VAL A 54 12.98 5.33 -10.43
N ASN A 55 12.17 4.65 -11.23
CA ASN A 55 10.73 4.70 -11.13
C ASN A 55 10.24 3.69 -10.09
N PHE A 56 9.40 4.14 -9.16
CA PHE A 56 8.74 3.28 -8.21
C PHE A 56 7.32 3.78 -7.93
N MET A 57 6.34 2.88 -8.02
CA MET A 57 4.93 3.21 -7.84
C MET A 57 4.45 4.37 -8.74
N GLY A 58 5.00 4.46 -9.96
CA GLY A 58 4.72 5.52 -10.92
C GLY A 58 5.22 6.90 -10.50
N TYR A 59 6.25 6.97 -9.66
CA TYR A 59 6.97 8.19 -9.31
C TYR A 59 8.45 8.02 -9.61
N ASP A 60 9.09 9.06 -10.11
CA ASP A 60 10.52 9.05 -10.43
C ASP A 60 11.33 9.57 -9.25
N PHE A 61 12.43 8.88 -8.96
CA PHE A 61 13.34 9.18 -7.87
C PHE A 61 14.77 9.21 -8.36
N ASP A 62 15.58 10.11 -7.80
CA ASP A 62 17.01 10.08 -8.03
C ASP A 62 17.62 8.75 -7.53
N ASN A 63 18.58 8.21 -8.28
CA ASN A 63 19.35 7.04 -7.85
C ASN A 63 20.48 7.42 -6.87
N ASN A 64 20.11 8.10 -5.79
CA ASN A 64 21.00 8.49 -4.70
C ASN A 64 20.45 8.03 -3.34
N ILE A 65 21.18 8.29 -2.26
CA ILE A 65 20.77 7.88 -0.90
C ILE A 65 19.39 8.47 -0.55
N ALA A 66 19.14 9.73 -0.87
CA ALA A 66 17.88 10.39 -0.56
C ALA A 66 16.71 9.76 -1.33
N GLY A 67 16.88 9.44 -2.61
CA GLY A 67 15.86 8.75 -3.41
C GLY A 67 15.58 7.33 -2.90
N LYS A 68 16.62 6.58 -2.53
CA LYS A 68 16.46 5.25 -1.91
C LYS A 68 15.71 5.31 -0.58
N VAL A 69 15.95 6.32 0.25
CA VAL A 69 15.18 6.55 1.49
C VAL A 69 13.70 6.79 1.16
N ARG A 70 13.39 7.64 0.18
CA ARG A 70 12.01 7.94 -0.24
C ARG A 70 11.28 6.71 -0.79
N ILE A 71 11.93 5.93 -1.65
CA ILE A 71 11.43 4.63 -2.13
C ILE A 71 11.13 3.71 -0.94
N GLY A 72 12.07 3.62 0.02
CA GLY A 72 11.90 2.82 1.22
C GLY A 72 10.69 3.22 2.06
N ARG A 73 10.37 4.52 2.15
CA ARG A 73 9.16 5.01 2.83
C ARG A 73 7.89 4.56 2.12
N LEU A 74 7.81 4.69 0.79
CA LEU A 74 6.67 4.21 0.00
C LEU A 74 6.51 2.69 0.13
N PHE A 75 7.62 1.95 0.06
CA PHE A 75 7.62 0.52 0.22
C PHE A 75 7.05 0.12 1.59
N ARG A 76 7.60 0.67 2.69
CA ARG A 76 7.11 0.39 4.04
C ARG A 76 5.62 0.74 4.21
N ALA A 77 5.21 1.91 3.73
CA ALA A 77 3.82 2.35 3.76
C ALA A 77 2.90 1.32 3.08
N SER A 78 3.29 0.81 1.90
CA SER A 78 2.50 -0.18 1.18
C SER A 78 2.36 -1.50 1.95
N ILE A 79 3.43 -2.00 2.58
CA ILE A 79 3.37 -3.23 3.37
C ILE A 79 2.49 -3.03 4.60
N PHE A 80 2.70 -1.96 5.37
CA PHE A 80 1.91 -1.69 6.57
C PHE A 80 0.44 -1.53 6.23
N HIS A 81 0.11 -0.74 5.21
CA HIS A 81 -1.27 -0.52 4.80
C HIS A 81 -1.92 -1.83 4.32
N LEU A 82 -1.34 -2.53 3.34
CA LEU A 82 -1.94 -3.74 2.76
C LEU A 82 -2.00 -4.91 3.75
N SER A 83 -0.99 -5.09 4.61
CA SER A 83 -1.04 -6.13 5.64
C SER A 83 -2.08 -5.83 6.72
N THR A 84 -2.33 -4.55 7.05
CA THR A 84 -3.41 -4.18 7.97
C THR A 84 -4.78 -4.48 7.37
N HIS A 85 -4.95 -4.31 6.06
CA HIS A 85 -6.19 -4.72 5.40
C HIS A 85 -6.46 -6.21 5.62
N THR A 86 -5.46 -7.09 5.58
CA THR A 86 -5.69 -8.53 5.84
C THR A 86 -6.19 -8.86 7.27
N LEU A 87 -6.15 -7.90 8.19
CA LEU A 87 -6.56 -8.04 9.59
C LEU A 87 -7.92 -7.39 9.88
N LEU A 88 -8.58 -6.78 8.89
CA LEU A 88 -9.87 -6.15 9.12
C LEU A 88 -10.91 -7.20 9.56
N PRO A 89 -11.76 -6.88 10.56
CA PRO A 89 -12.79 -7.78 11.04
C PRO A 89 -14.00 -7.87 10.11
N PHE A 90 -13.99 -7.16 8.97
CA PHE A 90 -15.09 -7.14 8.01
C PHE A 90 -15.02 -8.41 7.16
N SER A 91 -15.93 -9.34 7.45
CA SER A 91 -15.91 -10.75 7.04
C SER A 91 -15.83 -11.02 5.53
N ASP A 92 -16.11 -10.03 4.68
CA ASP A 92 -15.99 -10.14 3.22
C ASP A 92 -15.26 -8.93 2.62
N GLN A 93 -13.93 -8.90 2.68
CA GLN A 93 -13.16 -7.90 1.94
C GLN A 93 -13.44 -7.93 0.42
N LYS A 94 -13.77 -9.12 -0.12
CA LYS A 94 -14.20 -9.31 -1.51
C LYS A 94 -15.48 -8.52 -1.86
N ASN A 95 -16.33 -8.21 -0.87
CA ASN A 95 -17.62 -7.56 -1.06
C ASN A 95 -17.73 -6.19 -0.39
N PHE A 96 -16.64 -5.68 0.21
CA PHE A 96 -16.71 -4.47 1.01
C PHE A 96 -17.07 -3.27 0.13
N LEU A 97 -16.27 -2.98 -0.90
CA LEU A 97 -16.64 -2.03 -1.96
C LEU A 97 -17.25 -2.79 -3.13
N LYS A 98 -18.52 -2.52 -3.44
CA LYS A 98 -19.24 -3.10 -4.57
C LYS A 98 -19.31 -2.10 -5.69
N LYS A 99 -19.24 -2.58 -6.94
CA LYS A 99 -19.44 -1.75 -8.13
C LYS A 99 -20.81 -1.06 -8.14
N SER A 100 -21.79 -1.62 -7.43
CA SER A 100 -23.13 -1.08 -7.26
C SER A 100 -23.25 0.02 -6.19
N ASP A 101 -22.21 0.25 -5.38
CA ASP A 101 -22.26 1.26 -4.32
C ASP A 101 -22.36 2.66 -4.93
N SER A 102 -23.22 3.49 -4.36
CA SER A 102 -23.22 4.93 -4.66
C SER A 102 -21.92 5.59 -4.20
N ASN A 103 -21.63 6.79 -4.73
CA ASN A 103 -20.44 7.54 -4.33
C ASN A 103 -20.37 7.77 -2.81
N VAL A 104 -21.51 8.02 -2.15
CA VAL A 104 -21.57 8.24 -0.70
C VAL A 104 -21.29 6.94 0.05
N GLU A 105 -21.86 5.82 -0.37
CA GLU A 105 -21.62 4.52 0.26
C GLU A 105 -20.15 4.10 0.11
N ALA A 106 -19.59 4.23 -1.09
CA ALA A 106 -18.18 3.94 -1.34
C ALA A 106 -17.27 4.83 -0.48
N PHE A 107 -17.58 6.13 -0.37
CA PHE A 107 -16.84 7.05 0.49
C PHE A 107 -16.91 6.65 1.98
N VAL A 108 -18.11 6.39 2.52
CA VAL A 108 -18.30 6.02 3.93
C VAL A 108 -17.56 4.72 4.24
N LYS A 109 -17.66 3.72 3.36
CA LYS A 109 -16.95 2.46 3.51
C LYS A 109 -15.44 2.66 3.53
N SER A 110 -14.89 3.37 2.54
CA SER A 110 -13.46 3.69 2.51
C SER A 110 -13.01 4.46 3.76
N LEU A 111 -13.81 5.43 4.23
CA LEU A 111 -13.50 6.20 5.43
C LEU A 111 -13.46 5.34 6.70
N ILE A 112 -14.43 4.44 6.88
CA ILE A 112 -14.44 3.50 8.01
C ILE A 112 -13.21 2.61 7.97
N THR A 113 -12.88 2.07 6.80
CA THR A 113 -11.69 1.23 6.62
C THR A 113 -10.41 1.99 6.92
N ASP A 114 -10.24 3.18 6.36
CA ASP A 114 -9.06 4.02 6.61
C ASP A 114 -8.93 4.39 8.09
N THR A 115 -10.05 4.68 8.76
CA THR A 115 -10.07 4.97 10.19
C THR A 115 -9.58 3.76 10.99
N TYR A 116 -10.07 2.56 10.68
CA TYR A 116 -9.62 1.34 11.33
C TYR A 116 -8.13 1.09 11.06
N VAL A 117 -7.70 1.17 9.81
CA VAL A 117 -6.30 0.93 9.42
C VAL A 117 -5.38 1.89 10.17
N ASN A 118 -5.69 3.19 10.17
CA ASN A 118 -4.88 4.19 10.86
C ASN A 118 -4.85 3.95 12.38
N ALA A 119 -5.98 3.62 13.00
CA ALA A 119 -6.03 3.31 14.43
C ALA A 119 -5.20 2.05 14.77
N TYR A 120 -5.29 1.01 13.95
CA TYR A 120 -4.51 -0.22 14.13
C TYR A 120 -3.02 0.04 13.97
N LEU A 121 -2.63 0.77 12.92
CA LEU A 121 -1.24 1.18 12.69
C LEU A 121 -0.71 2.03 13.85
N GLN A 122 -1.49 2.99 14.33
CA GLN A 122 -1.12 3.80 15.49
C GLN A 122 -0.89 2.96 16.74
N ALA A 123 -1.70 1.93 16.97
CA ALA A 123 -1.59 1.08 18.16
C ALA A 123 -0.43 0.07 18.07
N LYS A 124 -0.17 -0.52 16.89
CA LYS A 124 0.79 -1.62 16.72
C LYS A 124 2.14 -1.20 16.16
N CYS A 125 2.18 -0.19 15.30
CA CYS A 125 3.39 0.30 14.69
C CYS A 125 3.32 1.84 14.50
N PRO A 126 3.41 2.64 15.58
CA PRO A 126 3.22 4.09 15.49
C PRO A 126 4.14 4.78 14.47
N SER A 127 5.36 4.26 14.29
CA SER A 127 6.32 4.78 13.32
C SER A 127 5.86 4.64 11.87
N SER A 128 4.99 3.68 11.56
CA SER A 128 4.43 3.49 10.20
C SER A 128 3.57 4.67 9.74
N LEU A 129 2.97 5.43 10.67
CA LEU A 129 2.12 6.59 10.33
C LEU A 129 2.88 7.65 9.54
N ILE A 130 4.17 7.83 9.82
CA ILE A 130 5.04 8.80 9.14
C ILE A 130 5.28 8.37 7.68
N ASP A 131 5.37 7.06 7.42
CA ASP A 131 5.52 6.52 6.07
C ASP A 131 4.18 6.51 5.33
N THR A 132 3.07 6.19 6.00
CA THR A 132 1.71 6.26 5.43
C THR A 132 1.34 7.70 5.07
N ALA A 133 1.62 8.68 5.94
CA ALA A 133 1.39 10.09 5.64
C ALA A 133 2.23 10.56 4.44
N TYR A 134 3.48 10.08 4.33
CA TYR A 134 4.33 10.34 3.17
C TYR A 134 3.73 9.79 1.88
N ALA A 135 3.27 8.53 1.88
CA ALA A 135 2.60 7.93 0.73
C ALA A 135 1.30 8.67 0.35
N ASN A 136 0.51 9.08 1.34
CA ASN A 136 -0.71 9.86 1.11
C ASN A 136 -0.41 11.23 0.46
N ALA A 137 0.68 11.89 0.85
CA ALA A 137 1.10 13.15 0.21
C ALA A 137 1.43 12.95 -1.27
N PHE A 138 2.11 11.84 -1.61
CA PHE A 138 2.39 11.46 -3.01
C PHE A 138 1.11 11.19 -3.79
N ALA A 139 0.19 10.39 -3.22
CA ALA A 139 -1.10 10.10 -3.84
C ALA A 139 -1.93 11.37 -4.06
N PHE A 140 -1.96 12.28 -3.07
CA PHE A 140 -2.66 13.55 -3.16
C PHE A 140 -2.11 14.44 -4.28
N GLN A 141 -0.80 14.46 -4.51
CA GLN A 141 -0.19 15.21 -5.63
C GLN A 141 -0.66 14.70 -7.01
N LYS A 142 -1.00 13.41 -7.15
CA LYS A 142 -1.54 12.84 -8.40
C LYS A 142 -3.01 13.16 -8.63
N ILE A 143 -3.76 13.45 -7.57
CA ILE A 143 -5.15 13.91 -7.68
C ILE A 143 -5.08 15.37 -8.15
N LYS A 144 -5.22 15.59 -9.47
CA LYS A 144 -5.29 16.94 -10.07
C LYS A 144 -6.14 17.86 -9.19
N LEU A 145 -5.64 19.06 -8.89
CA LEU A 145 -6.52 20.17 -8.53
C LEU A 145 -7.63 20.21 -9.59
N PRO A 146 -8.93 20.19 -9.22
CA PRO A 146 -9.96 20.55 -10.17
C PRO A 146 -9.52 21.89 -10.74
N SER A 147 -9.42 22.00 -12.06
CA SER A 147 -9.19 23.27 -12.73
C SER A 147 -10.09 24.30 -12.05
N ARG A 148 -9.49 25.34 -11.44
CA ARG A 148 -10.22 26.45 -10.84
C ARG A 148 -11.30 26.87 -11.84
N ILE A 149 -12.55 26.63 -11.48
CA ILE A 149 -13.74 27.15 -12.20
C ILE A 149 -13.76 28.65 -11.99
#